data_AF-A0A376W408-F1
#
_entry.id   AF-A0A376W408-F1
#
_cell.length_a   1.000
_cell.length_b   1.000
_cell.length_c   1.000
_cell.angle_alpha   90.00
_cell.angle_beta   90.00
_cell.angle_gamma   90.00
#
_symmetry.space_group_name_H-M   'P 1'
#
loop_
_entity.id
_entity.type
_entity.pdbx_description
1 polymer ?
#
loop_
_entity_poly.entity_id
_entity_poly.type
_entity_poly.pdbx_seq_one_letter_code
_entity_poly.pdbx_strand_id
1 'polypeptide(L)'
;MLWVENAATLLILRFVQAVGVCAAAVIWQALVTDYYPSQKVNRIFATIMPLVGLSPALAPLLGSWLLVHFSWQAIFATLFAITVVLILPIFWLKPTTKAVTIVRMV
;
A
#
# COMPACT_ATOMS: atom_id res chain seq x y z
N MET A 1 -5.50 -15.27 8.03
CA MET A 1 -5.11 -14.74 9.35
C MET A 1 -6.24 -14.84 10.39
N LEU A 2 -7.51 -14.68 9.98
CA LEU A 2 -8.68 -14.79 10.86
C LEU A 2 -8.92 -16.19 11.47
N TRP A 3 -8.38 -17.24 10.86
CA TRP A 3 -8.58 -18.66 11.19
C TRP A 3 -7.23 -19.39 11.17
N VAL A 4 -6.25 -18.92 11.96
CA VAL A 4 -4.94 -19.57 12.01
C VAL A 4 -4.62 -19.92 13.45
N GLU A 5 -4.45 -21.22 13.70
CA GLU A 5 -4.13 -21.79 15.02
C GLU A 5 -2.61 -22.00 15.19
N ASN A 6 -1.83 -21.95 14.09
CA ASN A 6 -0.40 -22.23 14.07
C ASN A 6 0.46 -21.01 13.69
N ALA A 7 1.50 -20.73 14.49
CA ALA A 7 2.40 -19.59 14.31
C ALA A 7 3.12 -19.60 12.93
N ALA A 8 3.48 -20.78 12.41
CA ALA A 8 4.15 -20.91 11.12
C ALA A 8 3.29 -20.38 9.97
N THR A 9 1.99 -20.68 9.98
CA THR A 9 1.04 -20.22 8.95
C THR A 9 0.82 -18.71 9.04
N LEU A 10 0.84 -18.11 10.24
CA LEU A 10 0.81 -16.66 10.39
C LEU A 10 2.05 -16.00 9.76
N LEU A 11 3.24 -16.57 9.98
CA LEU A 11 4.49 -16.05 9.41
C LEU A 11 4.51 -16.14 7.89
N ILE A 12 4.07 -17.27 7.31
CA ILE A 12 3.98 -17.43 5.86
C ILE A 12 3.03 -16.39 5.25
N LEU A 13 1.85 -16.21 5.83
CA LEU A 13 0.90 -15.21 5.35
C LEU A 13 1.44 -13.78 5.51
N ARG A 14 2.16 -13.48 6.59
CA ARG A 14 2.85 -12.19 6.80
C ARG A 14 3.92 -11.96 5.75
N PHE A 15 4.69 -12.99 5.39
CA PHE A 15 5.70 -12.92 4.35
C PHE A 15 5.07 -12.54 3.00
N VAL A 16 3.99 -13.23 2.61
CA VAL A 16 3.27 -12.93 1.36
C VAL A 16 2.73 -11.49 1.35
N GLN A 17 2.13 -11.03 2.46
CA GLN A 17 1.65 -9.65 2.57
C GLN A 17 2.80 -8.63 2.49
N ALA A 18 3.92 -8.90 3.15
CA ALA A 18 5.09 -8.01 3.12
C ALA A 18 5.62 -7.83 1.70
N VAL A 19 5.72 -8.92 0.92
CA VAL A 19 6.13 -8.85 -0.49
C VAL A 19 5.20 -7.94 -1.30
N GLY A 20 3.88 -8.06 -1.11
CA GLY A 20 2.91 -7.19 -1.77
C GLY A 20 3.05 -5.71 -1.40
N VAL A 21 3.27 -5.41 -0.11
CA VAL A 21 3.47 -4.04 0.38
C VAL A 21 4.75 -3.43 -0.20
N CYS A 22 5.84 -4.20 -0.28
CA CYS A 22 7.08 -3.74 -0.90
C CYS A 22 6.90 -3.37 -2.37
N ALA A 23 6.18 -4.19 -3.14
CA ALA A 23 5.88 -3.90 -4.54
C ALA A 23 5.07 -2.60 -4.68
N ALA A 24 4.00 -2.45 -3.89
CA ALA A 24 3.17 -1.24 -3.92
C ALA A 24 3.95 0.04 -3.56
N ALA A 25 4.85 -0.05 -2.58
CA ALA A 25 5.67 1.09 -2.13
C ALA A 25 6.60 1.62 -3.24
N VAL A 26 7.17 0.74 -4.06
CA VAL A 26 8.09 1.11 -5.15
C VAL A 26 7.33 1.55 -6.41
N ILE A 27 6.25 0.85 -6.79
CA ILE A 27 5.50 1.13 -8.03
C ILE A 27 4.96 2.56 -8.06
N TRP A 28 4.45 3.07 -6.94
CA TRP A 28 3.91 4.44 -6.88
C TRP A 28 5.01 5.49 -7.16
N GLN A 29 6.20 5.31 -6.60
CA GLN A 29 7.33 6.24 -6.76
C GLN A 29 7.85 6.21 -8.21
N ALA A 30 7.95 5.02 -8.79
CA ALA A 30 8.31 4.83 -10.19
C ALA A 30 7.30 5.56 -11.10
N LEU A 31 6.00 5.37 -10.85
CA LEU A 31 4.94 5.99 -11.65
C LEU A 31 4.97 7.53 -11.61
N VAL A 32 5.25 8.14 -10.45
CA VAL A 32 5.42 9.59 -10.34
C VAL A 32 6.65 10.07 -11.12
N THR A 33 7.75 9.32 -11.06
CA THR A 33 8.99 9.67 -11.74
C THR A 33 8.86 9.54 -13.26
N ASP A 34 8.07 8.57 -13.73
CA ASP A 34 7.81 8.33 -15.15
C ASP A 34 6.82 9.33 -15.77
N TYR A 35 5.81 9.79 -15.01
CA TYR A 35 4.77 10.68 -15.53
C TYR A 35 5.08 12.18 -15.41
N TYR A 36 5.92 12.59 -14.45
CA TYR A 36 6.18 14.01 -14.18
C TYR A 36 7.61 14.41 -14.55
N PRO A 37 7.82 15.57 -15.20
CA PRO A 37 9.16 16.08 -15.43
C PRO A 37 9.86 16.39 -14.11
N SER A 38 11.20 16.22 -14.06
CA SER A 38 12.04 16.22 -12.84
C SER A 38 11.84 17.46 -11.93
N GLN A 39 11.47 18.59 -12.51
CA GLN A 39 11.19 19.84 -11.80
C GLN A 39 9.88 19.82 -10.98
N LYS A 40 8.89 19.01 -11.39
CA LYS A 40 7.59 18.86 -10.70
C LYS A 40 7.56 17.67 -9.73
N VAL A 41 8.39 16.65 -9.98
CA VAL A 41 8.53 15.45 -9.14
C VAL A 41 8.84 15.81 -7.68
N ASN A 42 9.81 16.70 -7.45
CA ASN A 42 10.20 17.11 -6.10
C ASN A 42 9.05 17.79 -5.32
N ARG A 43 8.23 18.60 -6.00
CA ARG A 43 7.06 19.26 -5.38
C ARG A 43 5.96 18.27 -5.01
N ILE A 44 5.74 17.25 -5.85
CA ILE A 44 4.76 16.19 -5.58
C ILE A 44 5.22 15.35 -4.38
N PHE A 45 6.49 14.94 -4.35
CA PHE A 45 7.04 14.22 -3.20
C PHE A 45 6.99 15.05 -1.92
N ALA A 46 7.32 16.34 -1.96
CA ALA A 46 7.23 17.23 -0.80
C ALA A 46 5.80 17.34 -0.23
N THR A 47 4.78 17.12 -1.07
CA THR A 47 3.37 17.14 -0.63
C THR A 47 2.92 15.80 -0.04
N ILE A 48 3.43 14.68 -0.56
CA ILE A 48 2.98 13.33 -0.21
C ILE A 48 3.81 12.68 0.90
N MET A 49 5.12 12.97 0.97
CA MET A 49 6.00 12.46 2.02
C MET A 49 5.54 12.80 3.45
N PRO A 50 5.01 14.01 3.75
CA PRO A 50 4.43 14.29 5.07
C PRO A 50 3.26 13.37 5.41
N LEU A 51 2.38 13.06 4.45
CA LEU A 51 1.28 12.11 4.63
C LEU A 51 1.80 10.70 4.89
N VAL A 52 2.82 10.26 4.16
CA VAL A 52 3.48 8.96 4.38
C VAL A 52 4.11 8.89 5.77
N GLY A 53 4.79 9.96 6.21
CA GLY A 53 5.40 10.06 7.53
C GLY A 53 4.41 10.16 8.69
N LEU A 54 3.16 10.57 8.41
CA LEU A 54 2.09 10.62 9.40
C LEU A 54 1.43 9.24 9.61
N SER A 55 1.51 8.34 8.61
CA SER A 55 0.94 6.99 8.68
C SER A 55 1.41 6.18 9.91
N PRO A 56 2.72 6.10 10.25
CA PRO A 56 3.19 5.41 11.46
C PRO A 56 2.65 5.97 12.77
N ALA A 57 2.20 7.23 12.81
CA ALA A 57 1.58 7.82 14.00
C ALA A 57 0.10 7.43 14.11
N LEU A 58 -0.62 7.36 12.98
CA LEU A 58 -2.02 6.93 12.95
C LEU A 58 -2.20 5.42 13.15
N ALA A 59 -1.27 4.62 12.62
CA ALA A 59 -1.34 3.17 12.71
C ALA A 59 -1.50 2.63 14.15
N PRO A 60 -0.68 3.03 15.15
CA PRO A 60 -0.84 2.57 16.52
C PRO A 60 -2.07 3.16 17.20
N LEU A 61 -2.51 4.38 16.85
CA LEU A 61 -3.74 4.95 17.41
C LEU A 61 -4.97 4.13 17.00
N LEU A 62 -5.11 3.86 15.70
CA LEU A 62 -6.19 3.04 15.16
C LEU A 62 -6.06 1.58 15.61
N GLY A 63 -4.84 1.03 15.57
CA GLY A 63 -4.57 -0.35 15.98
C GLY A 63 -4.86 -0.60 17.46
N SER A 64 -4.47 0.34 18.33
CA SER A 64 -4.76 0.27 19.77
C SER A 64 -6.25 0.38 20.03
N TRP A 65 -6.95 1.32 19.40
CA TRP A 65 -8.39 1.48 19.55
C TRP A 65 -9.17 0.22 19.14
N LEU A 66 -8.76 -0.40 18.01
CA LEU A 66 -9.30 -1.68 17.58
C LEU A 66 -9.01 -2.81 18.58
N LEU A 67 -7.80 -2.87 19.14
CA LEU A 67 -7.41 -3.93 20.07
C LEU A 67 -8.13 -3.85 21.42
N VAL A 68 -8.58 -2.66 21.83
CA VAL A 68 -9.38 -2.50 23.07
C VAL A 68 -10.81 -3.03 22.89
N HIS A 69 -11.40 -2.88 21.70
CA HIS A 69 -12.80 -3.26 21.44
C HIS A 69 -12.95 -4.63 20.78
N PHE A 70 -11.91 -5.08 20.08
CA PHE A 70 -11.88 -6.33 19.32
C PHE A 70 -10.57 -7.08 19.54
N SER A 71 -10.56 -8.35 19.13
CA SER A 71 -9.35 -9.16 19.17
C SER A 71 -8.32 -8.72 18.11
N TRP A 72 -7.07 -9.18 18.26
CA TRP A 72 -5.95 -8.87 17.36
C TRP A 72 -6.22 -9.20 15.88
N GLN A 73 -7.11 -10.15 15.60
CA GLN A 73 -7.56 -10.51 14.26
C GLN A 73 -8.28 -9.35 13.54
N ALA A 74 -8.92 -8.44 14.28
CA ALA A 74 -9.63 -7.30 13.70
C ALA A 74 -8.70 -6.30 13.00
N ILE A 75 -7.44 -6.19 13.45
CA ILE A 75 -6.42 -5.37 12.77
C ILE A 75 -6.22 -5.88 11.33
N PHE A 76 -6.11 -7.20 11.18
CA PHE A 76 -5.92 -7.83 9.88
C PHE A 76 -7.15 -7.73 8.98
N ALA A 77 -8.35 -7.91 9.55
CA ALA A 77 -9.60 -7.73 8.81
C ALA A 77 -9.74 -6.30 8.30
N THR A 78 -9.37 -5.31 9.12
CA THR A 78 -9.47 -3.89 8.77
C THR A 78 -8.48 -3.51 7.67
N LEU A 79 -7.22 -3.95 7.78
CA LEU A 79 -6.24 -3.75 6.71
C LEU A 79 -6.69 -4.39 5.39
N PHE A 80 -7.23 -5.61 5.45
CA PHE A 80 -7.78 -6.29 4.28
C PHE A 80 -8.95 -5.52 3.67
N ALA A 81 -9.90 -5.04 4.49
CA ALA A 81 -11.03 -4.24 4.02
C ALA A 81 -10.56 -2.94 3.34
N ILE A 82 -9.58 -2.24 3.92
CA ILE A 82 -8.99 -1.03 3.32
C ILE A 82 -8.37 -1.37 1.96
N THR A 83 -7.58 -2.45 1.86
CA THR A 83 -7.00 -2.88 0.58
C THR A 83 -8.06 -3.17 -0.47
N VAL A 84 -9.13 -3.89 -0.10
CA VAL A 84 -10.25 -4.18 -1.01
C VAL A 84 -10.91 -2.89 -1.48
N VAL A 85 -11.20 -1.95 -0.56
CA VAL A 85 -11.80 -0.66 -0.90
C VAL A 85 -10.92 0.16 -1.84
N LEU A 86 -9.60 0.13 -1.67
CA LEU A 86 -8.65 0.83 -2.54
C LEU A 86 -8.49 0.16 -3.92
N ILE A 87 -8.61 -1.17 -3.99
CA ILE A 87 -8.55 -1.93 -5.25
C ILE A 87 -9.86 -1.81 -6.04
N LEU A 88 -11.00 -1.72 -5.36
CA LEU A 88 -12.32 -1.66 -5.96
C LEU A 88 -12.39 -0.64 -7.12
N PRO A 89 -11.99 0.64 -6.97
CA PRO A 89 -12.05 1.60 -8.07
C PRO A 89 -11.16 1.25 -9.27
N ILE A 90 -10.08 0.46 -9.10
CA ILE A 90 -9.21 0.04 -10.21
C ILE A 90 -10.01 -0.76 -11.26
N PHE A 91 -11.00 -1.54 -10.83
CA PHE A 91 -11.86 -2.31 -11.74
C PHE A 91 -12.83 -1.43 -12.55
N TRP A 92 -13.13 -0.21 -12.08
CA TRP A 92 -13.98 0.75 -12.80
C TRP A 92 -13.19 1.75 -13.65
N LEU A 93 -11.90 1.92 -13.37
CA LEU A 93 -11.04 2.74 -14.23
C LEU A 93 -10.76 1.96 -15.53
N LYS A 94 -11.21 2.52 -16.66
CA LYS A 94 -10.79 2.04 -17.98
C LYS A 94 -9.26 2.10 -18.05
N PRO A 95 -8.58 1.06 -18.57
CA PRO A 95 -7.13 1.08 -18.70
C PRO A 95 -6.74 2.24 -19.62
N THR A 96 -6.29 3.35 -19.04
CA THR A 96 -5.49 4.33 -19.77
C THR A 96 -4.11 3.75 -19.88
N THR A 97 -3.97 2.81 -20.83
CA THR A 97 -2.70 2.31 -21.32
C THR A 97 -1.95 3.49 -21.93
N LYS A 98 -1.15 4.18 -21.13
CA LYS A 98 0.06 4.77 -21.71
C LYS A 98 1.05 3.64 -21.75
N ALA A 99 1.24 3.10 -22.95
CA ALA A 99 2.32 2.20 -23.26
C ALA A 99 3.59 2.78 -22.63
N VAL A 100 4.22 2.01 -21.76
CA VAL A 100 5.61 2.22 -21.39
C VAL A 100 6.37 2.06 -22.69
N THR A 101 6.64 3.18 -23.37
CA THR A 101 7.54 3.25 -24.51
C THR A 101 8.94 2.95 -23.96
N ILE A 102 9.22 1.66 -23.81
CA ILE A 102 10.57 1.09 -23.78
C ILE A 102 11.17 1.36 -25.18
N VAL A 103 11.59 2.59 -25.44
CA VAL A 103 12.34 2.93 -26.65
C VAL A 103 13.45 3.91 -26.28
N ARG A 104 14.69 3.42 -26.46
CA ARG A 104 15.97 4.12 -26.64
C ARG A 104 16.65 4.64 -25.39
N MET A 105 17.38 3.76 -24.70
CA MET A 105 18.79 3.99 -24.33
C MET A 105 19.47 2.69 -23.85
N VAL A 106 19.43 1.63 -24.66
CA VAL A 106 20.55 0.68 -24.85
C VAL A 106 20.56 0.29 -26.33
#